data_AF-A0A4P5VIN3-F1
#
_entry.id   AF-A0A4P5VIN3-F1
#
_cell.length_a   1.000
_cell.length_b   1.000
_cell.length_c   1.000
_cell.angle_alpha   90.00
_cell.angle_beta   90.00
_cell.angle_gamma   90.00
#
_symmetry.space_group_name_H-M   'P 1'
#
loop_
_entity.id
_entity.type
_entity.pdbx_description
1 polymer ?
#
loop_
_entity_poly.entity_id
_entity_poly.type
_entity_poly.pdbx_seq_one_letter_code
_entity_poly.pdbx_strand_id
1 'polypeptide(L)'
;MARFLLVLKPRSPLDTTALIAGLDPVLDQLEAEVDHRTAAHLSAMLSGSENLRLQLFADVQSKLEGRVLEVVLMSREAMGRGAPLTRERFERLVNLATDTMPHLTPVFRSDRDGPMPFGV
;
A
#
# COMPACT_ATOMS: atom_id res chain seq x y z
N MET A 1 10.83 13.15 -4.75
CA MET A 1 9.65 12.69 -4.00
C MET A 1 9.64 11.18 -4.07
N ALA A 2 9.42 10.52 -2.94
CA ALA A 2 9.32 9.08 -2.88
C ALA A 2 7.91 8.62 -3.19
N ARG A 3 7.78 7.55 -3.98
CA ARG A 3 6.53 6.91 -4.33
C ARG A 3 6.77 5.42 -4.53
N PHE A 4 6.10 4.60 -3.73
CA PHE A 4 6.15 3.15 -3.80
C PHE A 4 4.75 2.62 -4.05
N LEU A 5 4.64 1.57 -4.86
CA LEU A 5 3.37 0.95 -5.23
C LEU A 5 3.38 -0.53 -4.86
N LEU A 6 2.32 -0.97 -4.18
CA LEU A 6 1.97 -2.37 -3.96
C LEU A 6 0.68 -2.66 -4.70
N VAL A 7 0.63 -3.77 -5.45
CA VAL A 7 -0.62 -4.27 -6.04
C VAL A 7 -0.95 -5.63 -5.46
N LEU A 8 -2.15 -5.74 -4.92
CA LEU A 8 -2.70 -6.94 -4.30
C LEU A 8 -3.83 -7.48 -5.18
N LYS A 9 -3.75 -8.76 -5.57
CA LYS A 9 -4.79 -9.45 -6.34
C LYS A 9 -5.53 -10.46 -5.46
N PRO A 10 -6.87 -10.43 -5.41
CA PRO A 10 -7.65 -11.42 -4.70
C PRO A 10 -7.48 -12.83 -5.28
N ARG A 11 -7.38 -13.85 -4.42
CA ARG A 11 -7.36 -15.27 -4.83
C ARG A 11 -8.74 -15.78 -5.23
N SER A 12 -9.80 -15.13 -4.74
CA SER A 12 -11.20 -15.36 -5.10
C SER A 12 -11.88 -14.00 -5.34
N PRO A 13 -13.00 -13.96 -6.08
CA PRO A 13 -13.72 -12.71 -6.30
C PRO A 13 -14.12 -12.05 -4.99
N LEU A 14 -13.66 -10.81 -4.80
CA LEU A 14 -14.10 -9.93 -3.72
C LEU A 14 -14.79 -8.70 -4.31
N ASP A 15 -15.77 -8.19 -3.57
CA ASP A 15 -16.34 -6.89 -3.87
C ASP A 15 -15.38 -5.75 -3.45
N THR A 16 -15.65 -4.57 -3.97
CA THR A 16 -14.83 -3.39 -3.80
C THR A 16 -14.74 -2.96 -2.33
N THR A 17 -15.86 -3.01 -1.60
CA THR A 17 -15.92 -2.60 -0.19
C THR A 17 -15.11 -3.53 0.69
N ALA A 18 -15.17 -4.84 0.44
CA ALA A 18 -14.39 -5.84 1.16
C ALA A 18 -12.88 -5.65 0.95
N LEU A 19 -12.45 -5.22 -0.24
CA LEU A 19 -11.04 -4.91 -0.51
C LEU A 19 -10.55 -3.71 0.28
N ILE A 20 -11.33 -2.62 0.32
CA ILE A 20 -10.96 -1.44 1.11
C ILE A 20 -11.02 -1.74 2.62
N ALA A 21 -12.08 -2.41 3.09
CA ALA A 21 -12.24 -2.75 4.51
C ALA A 21 -11.13 -3.71 5.01
N GLY A 22 -10.63 -4.59 4.15
CA GLY A 22 -9.51 -5.47 4.49
C GLY A 22 -8.21 -4.73 4.83
N LEU A 23 -8.08 -3.44 4.51
CA LEU A 23 -6.95 -2.61 4.91
C LEU A 23 -7.04 -2.14 6.37
N ASP A 24 -8.19 -2.25 7.04
CA ASP A 24 -8.36 -1.76 8.43
C ASP A 24 -7.28 -2.28 9.39
N PRO A 25 -6.95 -3.59 9.42
CA PRO A 25 -5.89 -4.09 10.30
C PRO A 25 -4.49 -3.60 9.92
N VAL A 26 -4.27 -3.27 8.64
CA VAL A 26 -2.99 -2.73 8.15
C VAL A 26 -2.84 -1.28 8.59
N LEU A 27 -3.91 -0.49 8.45
CA LEU A 27 -3.92 0.93 8.82
C LEU A 27 -3.77 1.12 10.32
N ASP A 28 -4.44 0.29 11.13
CA ASP A 28 -4.34 0.32 12.59
C ASP A 28 -2.89 0.04 13.06
N GLN A 29 -2.26 -1.01 12.52
CA GLN A 29 -0.87 -1.36 12.87
C GLN A 29 0.18 -0.40 12.29
N LEU A 30 -0.18 0.39 11.28
CA LEU A 30 0.64 1.47 10.75
C LEU A 30 0.42 2.80 11.48
N GLU A 31 -0.51 2.83 12.44
CA GLU A 31 -0.95 4.04 13.15
C GLU A 31 -1.35 5.14 12.14
N ALA A 32 -2.05 4.73 11.08
CA ALA A 32 -2.46 5.61 10.00
C ALA A 32 -3.73 6.40 10.38
N GLU A 33 -3.70 7.71 10.14
CA GLU A 33 -4.85 8.59 10.28
C GLU A 33 -5.62 8.65 8.95
N VAL A 34 -6.84 8.11 8.91
CA VAL A 34 -7.64 8.08 7.68
C VAL A 34 -8.25 9.46 7.41
N ASP A 35 -7.86 10.07 6.29
CA ASP A 35 -8.38 11.37 5.86
C ASP A 35 -9.72 11.22 5.13
N HIS A 36 -9.80 10.24 4.22
CA HIS A 36 -10.95 10.04 3.36
C HIS A 36 -11.13 8.54 3.03
N ARG A 37 -12.40 8.11 2.95
CA ARG A 37 -12.76 6.74 2.62
C ARG A 37 -14.06 6.70 1.83
N THR A 38 -14.06 5.91 0.77
CA THR A 38 -15.24 5.50 0.00
C THR A 38 -15.22 3.97 -0.19
N ALA A 39 -16.19 3.43 -0.93
CA ALA A 39 -16.21 2.00 -1.23
C ALA A 39 -15.02 1.53 -2.07
N ALA A 40 -14.40 2.40 -2.87
CA ALA A 40 -13.35 2.05 -3.83
C ALA A 40 -12.03 2.78 -3.62
N HIS A 41 -11.98 3.72 -2.68
CA HIS A 41 -10.84 4.59 -2.45
C HIS A 41 -10.64 4.85 -0.97
N LEU A 42 -9.38 4.95 -0.54
CA LEU A 42 -8.98 5.35 0.79
C LEU A 42 -7.72 6.21 0.72
N SER A 43 -7.69 7.29 1.51
CA SER A 43 -6.48 8.07 1.76
C SER A 43 -6.21 8.17 3.26
N ALA A 44 -4.93 8.06 3.64
CA ALA A 44 -4.50 8.17 5.02
C ALA A 44 -3.13 8.84 5.15
N MET A 45 -2.89 9.47 6.29
CA MET A 45 -1.61 10.02 6.69
C MET A 45 -0.90 9.07 7.65
N LEU A 46 0.42 8.93 7.48
CA LEU A 46 1.26 8.22 8.44
C LEU A 46 2.34 9.16 8.96
N SER A 47 2.62 9.03 10.25
CA SER A 47 3.79 9.65 10.87
C SER A 47 5.07 8.90 10.45
N GLY A 48 6.02 9.62 9.88
CA GLY A 48 7.40 9.16 9.70
C GLY A 48 8.30 9.61 10.85
N SER A 49 9.59 9.31 10.74
CA SER A 49 10.61 9.88 11.63
C SER A 49 10.94 11.32 11.22
N GLU A 50 11.42 12.14 12.17
CA GLU A 50 12.01 13.46 11.91
C GLU A 50 11.15 14.42 11.06
N ASN A 51 9.85 14.54 11.38
CA ASN A 51 8.86 15.36 10.66
C ASN A 51 8.51 14.89 9.24
N LEU A 52 8.98 13.72 8.79
CA LEU A 52 8.54 13.15 7.53
C LEU A 52 7.06 12.75 7.65
N ARG A 53 6.21 13.29 6.78
CA ARG A 53 4.82 12.85 6.64
C ARG A 53 4.71 11.97 5.40
N LEU A 54 4.05 10.83 5.56
CA LEU A 54 3.76 9.93 4.45
C LEU A 54 2.27 9.98 4.14
N GLN A 55 1.95 9.85 2.87
CA GLN A 55 0.58 9.75 2.37
C GLN A 55 0.38 8.35 1.81
N LEU A 56 -0.66 7.68 2.26
CA LEU A 56 -1.11 6.40 1.73
C LEU A 56 -2.38 6.62 0.93
N PHE A 57 -2.42 6.08 -0.28
CA PHE A 57 -3.62 6.00 -1.11
C PHE A 57 -3.88 4.55 -1.46
N ALA A 58 -5.13 4.13 -1.40
CA ALA A 58 -5.55 2.81 -1.79
C ALA A 58 -6.75 2.91 -2.73
N ASP A 59 -6.68 2.24 -3.87
CA ASP A 59 -7.69 2.27 -4.92
C ASP A 59 -8.01 0.87 -5.42
N VAL A 60 -9.30 0.58 -5.57
CA VAL A 60 -9.76 -0.64 -6.22
C VAL A 60 -9.87 -0.41 -7.72
N GLN A 61 -8.99 -1.06 -8.48
CA GLN A 61 -8.95 -0.98 -9.94
C GLN A 61 -9.60 -2.21 -10.57
N SER A 62 -10.42 -1.99 -11.60
CA SER A 62 -10.95 -3.08 -12.41
C SER A 62 -10.01 -3.35 -13.59
N LYS A 63 -9.46 -4.55 -13.68
CA LYS A 63 -8.60 -5.01 -14.79
C LYS A 63 -9.28 -6.18 -15.51
N LEU A 64 -8.72 -6.59 -16.66
CA LEU A 64 -9.26 -7.70 -17.47
C LEU A 64 -9.37 -9.02 -16.70
N GLU A 65 -8.46 -9.28 -15.78
CA GLU A 65 -8.40 -10.52 -14.98
C GLU A 65 -9.09 -10.41 -13.61
N GLY A 66 -9.90 -9.36 -13.39
CA GLY A 66 -10.57 -9.08 -12.13
C GLY A 66 -10.08 -7.81 -11.45
N ARG A 67 -10.59 -7.59 -10.23
CA ARG A 67 -10.24 -6.42 -9.42
C ARG A 67 -8.87 -6.59 -8.79
N VAL A 68 -8.14 -5.50 -8.65
CA VAL A 68 -6.90 -5.42 -7.87
C VAL A 68 -7.00 -4.24 -6.91
N LEU A 69 -6.33 -4.36 -5.78
CA LEU A 69 -6.14 -3.27 -4.82
C LEU A 69 -4.74 -2.70 -5.04
N GLU A 70 -4.68 -1.45 -5.51
CA GLU A 70 -3.44 -0.70 -5.66
C GLU A 70 -3.24 0.15 -4.41
N VAL A 71 -2.11 0.02 -3.73
CA VAL A 71 -1.74 0.79 -2.54
C VAL A 71 -0.45 1.57 -2.82
N VAL A 72 -0.53 2.89 -2.76
CA VAL A 72 0.57 3.80 -3.01
C VAL A 72 0.99 4.47 -1.71
N LEU A 73 2.28 4.40 -1.38
CA LEU A 73 2.87 5.16 -0.28
C LEU A 73 3.79 6.25 -0.85
N MET A 74 3.56 7.50 -0.46
CA MET A 74 4.32 8.66 -0.92
C MET A 74 4.88 9.48 0.23
N SER A 75 6.01 10.15 0.00
CA SER A 75 6.56 11.13 0.94
C SER A 75 7.40 12.18 0.22
N ARG A 76 7.74 13.25 0.93
CA ARG A 76 8.65 14.30 0.42
C ARG A 76 10.12 13.89 0.39
N GLU A 77 10.46 12.69 0.87
CA GLU A 77 11.84 12.20 0.89
C GLU A 77 12.44 12.13 -0.52
N ALA A 78 13.73 12.45 -0.62
CA ALA A 78 14.44 12.42 -1.89
C ALA A 78 14.84 10.99 -2.28
N MET A 79 14.59 10.61 -3.54
CA MET A 79 14.96 9.31 -4.08
C MET A 79 16.44 9.16 -4.41
N GLY A 80 17.25 10.21 -4.22
CA GLY A 80 18.69 10.19 -4.50
C GLY A 80 19.45 9.09 -3.75
N ARG A 81 18.94 8.68 -2.57
CA ARG A 81 19.42 7.53 -1.80
C ARG A 81 18.37 6.41 -1.63
N GLY A 82 17.37 6.37 -2.51
CA GLY A 82 16.30 5.37 -2.47
C GLY A 82 15.23 5.61 -1.40
N ALA A 83 15.20 6.80 -0.78
CA ALA A 83 14.24 7.19 0.27
C ALA A 83 14.12 6.14 1.39
N PRO A 84 15.21 5.89 2.15
CA PRO A 84 15.29 4.80 3.12
C PRO A 84 14.14 4.80 4.14
N LEU A 85 13.68 5.96 4.60
CA LEU A 85 12.60 6.03 5.60
C LEU A 85 11.25 5.63 4.99
N THR A 86 10.97 6.12 3.78
CA THR A 86 9.75 5.77 3.04
C THR A 86 9.76 4.29 2.64
N ARG A 87 10.93 3.77 2.26
CA ARG A 87 11.12 2.36 1.89
C ARG A 87 10.88 1.44 3.08
N GLU A 88 11.45 1.76 4.25
CA GLU A 88 11.22 0.98 5.48
C GLU A 88 9.72 0.91 5.82
N ARG A 89 9.01 2.04 5.73
CA ARG A 89 7.55 2.08 5.94
C ARG A 89 6.78 1.30 4.88
N PHE A 90 7.22 1.34 3.63
CA PHE A 90 6.65 0.54 2.55
C PHE A 90 6.87 -0.97 2.76
N GLU A 91 8.06 -1.38 3.21
CA GLU A 91 8.34 -2.78 3.54
C GLU A 91 7.45 -3.28 4.68
N ARG A 92 7.27 -2.48 5.74
CA ARG A 92 6.32 -2.77 6.81
C ARG A 92 4.89 -2.89 6.30
N LEU A 93 4.44 -1.97 5.43
CA LEU A 93 3.12 -2.05 4.78
C LEU A 93 2.94 -3.38 4.05
N VAL A 94 3.94 -3.82 3.28
CA VAL A 94 3.83 -5.07 2.50
C VAL A 94 3.78 -6.30 3.41
N ASN A 95 4.59 -6.34 4.46
CA ASN A 95 4.56 -7.44 5.42
C ASN A 95 3.21 -7.51 6.12
N LEU A 96 2.71 -6.38 6.63
CA LEU A 96 1.40 -6.30 7.26
C LEU A 96 0.27 -6.73 6.32
N ALA A 97 0.25 -6.24 5.08
CA ALA A 97 -0.77 -6.64 4.11
C ALA A 97 -0.71 -8.15 3.80
N THR A 98 0.49 -8.74 3.75
CA THR A 98 0.67 -10.18 3.52
C THR A 98 0.16 -11.01 4.70
N ASP A 99 0.42 -10.54 5.93
CA ASP A 99 0.04 -11.23 7.16
C ASP A 99 -1.47 -11.10 7.45
N THR A 100 -2.06 -9.92 7.26
CA THR A 100 -3.46 -9.65 7.64
C THR A 100 -4.45 -9.90 6.51
N MET A 101 -3.99 -9.95 5.25
CA MET A 101 -4.85 -10.18 4.08
C MET A 101 -4.40 -11.43 3.30
N PRO A 102 -4.37 -12.63 3.92
CA PRO A 102 -3.81 -13.85 3.29
C PRO A 102 -4.58 -14.34 2.05
N HIS A 103 -5.80 -13.81 1.84
CA HIS A 103 -6.63 -14.06 0.68
C HIS A 103 -6.28 -13.16 -0.52
N LEU A 104 -5.40 -12.17 -0.32
CA LEU A 104 -4.80 -11.37 -1.37
C LEU A 104 -3.37 -11.85 -1.63
N THR A 105 -2.97 -11.80 -2.89
CA THR A 105 -1.61 -12.12 -3.31
C THR A 105 -0.95 -10.85 -3.81
N PRO A 106 0.19 -10.45 -3.26
CA PRO A 106 1.02 -9.42 -3.85
C PRO A 106 1.44 -9.85 -5.27
N VAL A 107 1.11 -9.04 -6.28
CA VAL A 107 1.41 -9.34 -7.71
C VAL A 107 2.37 -8.34 -8.34
N PHE A 108 2.50 -7.15 -7.76
CA PHE A 108 3.48 -6.17 -8.20
C PHE A 108 3.96 -5.30 -7.03
N ARG A 109 5.25 -5.00 -7.01
CA ARG A 109 5.87 -3.95 -6.19
C ARG A 109 6.73 -3.09 -7.09
N SER A 110 6.64 -1.77 -6.95
CA SER A 110 7.54 -0.84 -7.62
C SER A 110 8.19 0.09 -6.61
N ASP A 111 9.51 0.17 -6.70
CA ASP A 111 10.34 1.20 -6.10
C ASP A 111 11.03 2.04 -7.20
N ARG A 112 12.10 2.77 -6.83
CA ARG A 112 12.89 3.61 -7.74
C ARG A 112 13.34 2.88 -9.01
N ASP A 113 13.63 1.59 -8.92
CA ASP A 113 14.46 0.85 -9.88
C ASP A 113 13.62 -0.10 -10.75
N GLY A 114 12.29 -0.05 -10.64
CA GLY A 114 11.36 -0.83 -11.45
C GLY A 114 10.64 -1.92 -10.65
N PRO A 115 10.02 -2.91 -11.33
CA PRO A 115 9.33 -3.99 -10.66
C PRO A 115 10.30 -4.81 -9.79
N MET A 116 9.99 -4.92 -8.50
CA MET A 116 10.73 -5.75 -7.55
C MET A 116 10.03 -7.11 -7.40
N PRO A 117 10.78 -8.23 -7.45
CA PRO A 117 10.22 -9.55 -7.15
C PRO A 117 9.82 -9.65 -5.67
N PHE A 118 8.83 -10.48 -5.37
CA PHE A 118 8.53 -10.85 -3.99
C PHE A 118 9.64 -11.78 -3.50
N GLY A 119 10.36 -11.37 -2.44
CA GLY A 119 11.42 -12.16 -1.85
C GLY A 119 10.90 -13.52 -1.35
N VAL A 120 11.71 -14.55 -1.63
CA VAL A 120 11.61 -15.92 -1.10
C VAL A 120 11.98 -16.01 0.37
#